data_AF-A0A7C2M6Q1-F1
#
_entry.id   AF-A0A7C2M6Q1-F1
#
_cell.length_a   1.000
_cell.length_b   1.000
_cell.length_c   1.000
_cell.angle_alpha   90.00
_cell.angle_beta   90.00
_cell.angle_gamma   90.00
#
_symmetry.space_group_name_H-M   'P 1'
#
loop_
_entity.id
_entity.type
_entity.pdbx_description
1 polymer ?
#
loop_
_entity_poly.entity_id
_entity_poly.type
_entity_poly.pdbx_seq_one_letter_code
_entity_poly.pdbx_strand_id
1 'polypeptide(L)'
;MLTALNVDVFADIDGRRCRLVEDRQVFTNGRVRPRPHIPTSLAEKLKRGEDLRAALARAMAEELGIREYHILSDFTETTETKQSQSFPGLESEYRVFKVDVLIDGSEVKDEYQERQPDKTTYFAWE
;
A
#
# COMPACT_ATOMS: atom_id res chain seq x y z
N MET A 1 -18.40 4.36 8.37
CA MET A 1 -17.80 4.26 7.04
C MET A 1 -16.30 4.44 7.18
N LEU A 2 -15.56 3.38 6.91
CA LEU A 2 -14.09 3.45 6.85
C LEU A 2 -13.70 3.76 5.40
N THR A 3 -12.68 4.58 5.22
CA THR A 3 -12.20 4.95 3.89
C THR A 3 -10.72 4.63 3.79
N ALA A 4 -10.33 3.97 2.71
CA ALA A 4 -8.95 3.57 2.48
C ALA A 4 -8.50 3.97 1.07
N LEU A 5 -7.19 4.11 0.88
CA LEU A 5 -6.52 4.31 -0.38
C LEU A 5 -5.55 3.16 -0.61
N ASN A 6 -5.81 2.38 -1.65
CA ASN A 6 -4.93 1.35 -2.16
C ASN A 6 -4.04 1.94 -3.25
N VAL A 7 -2.75 1.66 -3.18
CA VAL A 7 -1.75 2.17 -4.12
C VAL A 7 -1.01 0.98 -4.70
N ASP A 8 -1.02 0.84 -6.03
CA ASP A 8 -0.10 -0.06 -6.73
C ASP A 8 1.10 0.72 -7.24
N VAL A 9 2.30 0.28 -6.83
CA VAL A 9 3.57 0.93 -7.14
C VAL A 9 4.31 0.12 -8.18
N PHE A 10 4.68 0.78 -9.28
CA PHE A 10 5.38 0.18 -10.40
C PHE A 10 6.73 0.86 -10.65
N ALA A 11 7.67 0.11 -11.23
CA ALA A 11 8.94 0.61 -11.75
C ALA A 11 9.29 -0.08 -13.08
N ASP A 12 10.10 0.58 -13.91
CA ASP A 12 10.77 -0.07 -15.05
C ASP A 12 12.18 -0.50 -14.62
N ILE A 13 12.38 -1.81 -14.48
CA ILE A 13 13.66 -2.41 -14.06
C ILE A 13 14.13 -3.32 -15.19
N ASP A 14 15.33 -3.05 -15.73
CA ASP A 14 15.92 -3.81 -16.85
C ASP A 14 14.98 -3.98 -18.06
N GLY A 15 14.18 -2.95 -18.36
CA GLY A 15 13.23 -2.94 -19.47
C GLY A 15 11.95 -3.73 -19.21
N ARG A 16 11.66 -4.12 -17.97
CA ARG A 16 10.44 -4.80 -17.55
C ARG A 16 9.66 -3.94 -16.56
N ARG A 17 8.34 -3.93 -16.70
CA ARG A 17 7.43 -3.34 -15.72
C ARG A 17 7.30 -4.28 -14.53
N CYS A 18 7.88 -3.91 -13.40
CA CYS A 18 7.78 -4.64 -12.15
C CYS A 18 6.78 -3.94 -11.23
N ARG A 19 6.14 -4.73 -10.37
CA ARG A 19 5.23 -4.22 -9.34
C ARG A 19 5.84 -4.45 -7.97
N LEU A 20 5.70 -3.49 -7.07
CA LEU A 20 6.16 -3.65 -5.69
C LEU A 20 5.11 -4.38 -4.87
N VAL A 21 5.50 -5.38 -4.09
CA VAL A 21 4.59 -6.14 -3.23
C VAL A 21 5.14 -6.27 -1.81
N GLU A 22 4.23 -6.32 -0.83
CA GLU A 22 4.58 -6.69 0.55
C GLU A 22 5.04 -8.16 0.57
N ASP A 23 6.31 -8.40 0.87
CA ASP A 23 6.91 -9.74 0.87
C ASP A 23 6.74 -10.43 2.23
N ARG A 24 7.18 -9.75 3.30
CA ARG A 24 7.21 -10.32 4.66
C ARG A 24 7.14 -9.26 5.74
N GLN A 25 6.70 -9.68 6.92
CA GLN A 25 6.77 -8.91 8.15
C GLN A 25 7.64 -9.65 9.18
N VAL A 26 8.66 -8.99 9.70
CA VAL A 26 9.53 -9.51 10.76
C VAL A 26 9.19 -8.79 12.06
N PHE A 27 8.61 -9.52 13.02
CA PHE A 27 8.23 -8.98 14.33
C PHE A 27 9.45 -8.93 15.26
N THR A 28 9.43 -8.03 16.23
CA THR A 28 10.51 -7.86 17.24
C THR A 28 10.76 -9.12 18.09
N ASN A 29 9.78 -10.01 18.19
CA ASN A 29 9.92 -11.32 18.84
C ASN A 29 10.54 -12.41 17.93
N GLY A 30 11.02 -12.05 16.73
CA GLY A 30 11.63 -12.95 15.76
C GLY A 30 10.63 -13.71 14.87
N ARG A 31 9.31 -13.59 15.11
CA ARG A 31 8.30 -14.20 14.23
C ARG A 31 8.39 -13.55 12.85
N VAL A 32 8.44 -14.36 11.81
CA VAL A 32 8.31 -13.90 10.43
C VAL A 32 6.95 -14.31 9.90
N ARG A 33 6.22 -13.36 9.31
CA ARG A 33 4.95 -13.60 8.63
C ARG A 33 5.14 -13.30 7.14
N PRO A 34 5.16 -14.30 6.26
CA PRO A 34 5.14 -14.05 4.82
C PRO A 34 3.78 -13.44 4.43
N ARG A 35 3.78 -12.59 3.40
CA ARG A 35 2.61 -11.86 2.92
C ARG A 35 2.33 -12.16 1.44
N PRO A 36 2.31 -13.44 1.03
CA PRO A 36 2.06 -13.76 -0.37
C PRO A 36 0.63 -13.32 -0.73
N HIS A 37 0.47 -12.78 -1.94
CA HIS A 37 -0.82 -12.42 -2.53
C HIS A 37 -1.55 -11.23 -1.88
N ILE A 38 -0.84 -10.24 -1.35
CA ILE A 38 -1.49 -8.96 -1.04
C ILE A 38 -1.86 -8.26 -2.37
N PRO A 39 -3.14 -7.88 -2.56
CA PRO A 39 -3.63 -7.42 -3.85
C PRO A 39 -3.20 -5.98 -4.18
N THR A 40 -2.53 -5.28 -3.27
CA THR A 40 -2.05 -3.90 -3.47
C THR A 40 -0.67 -3.70 -2.85
N SER A 41 0.12 -2.76 -3.35
CA SER A 41 1.45 -2.45 -2.76
C SER A 41 1.30 -1.81 -1.38
N LEU A 42 0.45 -0.77 -1.25
CA LEU A 42 0.20 -0.05 0.00
C LEU A 42 -1.31 0.09 0.23
N ALA A 43 -1.74 0.09 1.49
CA ALA A 43 -3.14 0.28 1.87
C ALA A 43 -3.25 1.28 3.04
N GLU A 44 -3.54 2.54 2.70
CA GLU A 44 -3.55 3.64 3.65
C GLU A 44 -4.97 3.97 4.11
N LYS A 45 -5.16 4.22 5.41
CA LYS A 45 -6.45 4.69 5.94
C LYS A 45 -6.57 6.19 5.76
N LEU A 46 -7.63 6.64 5.09
CA LEU A 46 -7.87 8.08 4.90
C LEU A 46 -8.40 8.73 6.18
N LYS A 47 -7.84 9.89 6.51
CA LYS A 47 -8.40 10.77 7.54
C LYS A 47 -9.65 11.46 6.99
N ARG A 48 -10.55 11.86 7.89
CA ARG A 48 -11.81 12.51 7.50
C ARG A 48 -11.54 13.81 6.73
N GLY A 49 -11.94 13.85 5.46
CA GLY A 49 -11.75 15.02 4.58
C GLY A 49 -10.32 15.19 4.04
N GLU A 50 -9.45 14.18 4.17
CA GLU A 50 -8.11 14.19 3.59
C GLU A 50 -8.19 14.10 2.05
N ASP A 51 -7.37 14.90 1.37
CA ASP A 51 -7.19 14.81 -0.08
C ASP A 51 -6.45 13.51 -0.43
N LEU A 52 -6.96 12.79 -1.44
CA LEU A 52 -6.37 11.56 -1.95
C LEU A 52 -4.92 11.75 -2.40
N ARG A 53 -4.59 12.89 -3.02
CA ARG A 53 -3.21 13.16 -3.45
C ARG A 53 -2.27 13.38 -2.26
N ALA A 54 -2.76 14.04 -1.22
CA ALA A 54 -2.01 14.23 0.01
C ALA A 54 -1.80 12.90 0.75
N ALA A 55 -2.84 12.05 0.80
CA ALA A 55 -2.75 10.71 1.38
C ALA A 55 -1.78 9.81 0.60
N LEU A 56 -1.81 9.84 -0.74
CA LEU A 56 -0.86 9.14 -1.59
C LEU A 56 0.57 9.57 -1.31
N ALA A 57 0.85 10.88 -1.34
CA ALA A 57 2.20 11.40 -1.08
C ALA A 57 2.71 11.01 0.30
N ARG A 58 1.82 11.02 1.30
CA ARG A 58 2.13 10.58 2.66
C ARG A 58 2.46 9.09 2.71
N ALA A 59 1.63 8.23 2.14
CA ALA A 59 1.86 6.77 2.12
C ALA A 59 3.19 6.43 1.43
N MET A 60 3.45 7.01 0.25
CA MET A 60 4.71 6.80 -0.48
C MET A 60 5.94 7.23 0.33
N ALA A 61 5.86 8.36 1.04
CA ALA A 61 6.97 8.89 1.82
C ALA A 61 7.17 8.16 3.16
N GLU A 62 6.09 7.81 3.87
CA GLU A 62 6.15 7.16 5.19
C GLU A 62 6.53 5.69 5.07
N GLU A 63 5.95 4.96 4.12
CA GLU A 63 6.13 3.50 4.01
C GLU A 63 7.35 3.12 3.15
N LEU A 64 7.59 3.85 2.06
CA LEU A 64 8.64 3.50 1.07
C LEU A 64 9.79 4.53 1.02
N GLY A 65 9.59 5.73 1.58
CA GLY A 65 10.55 6.82 1.49
C GLY A 65 10.71 7.38 0.07
N ILE A 66 9.71 7.18 -0.80
CA ILE A 66 9.70 7.60 -2.20
C ILE A 66 9.00 8.95 -2.31
N ARG A 67 9.59 9.88 -3.07
CA ARG A 67 9.02 11.22 -3.29
C ARG A 67 8.77 11.53 -4.75
N GLU A 68 9.57 10.96 -5.64
CA GLU A 68 9.44 11.19 -7.08
C GLU A 68 8.67 10.05 -7.74
N TYR A 69 7.45 10.34 -8.20
CA TYR A 69 6.59 9.38 -8.87
C TYR A 69 5.59 10.08 -9.82
N HIS A 70 5.07 9.30 -10.76
CA HIS A 70 4.01 9.68 -11.68
C HIS A 70 2.76 8.88 -11.41
N ILE A 71 1.61 9.54 -11.36
CA ILE A 71 0.31 8.87 -11.28
C ILE A 71 -0.05 8.36 -12.67
N LEU A 72 -0.27 7.04 -12.79
CA LEU A 72 -0.57 6.36 -14.06
C LEU A 72 -2.08 6.28 -14.35
N SER A 73 -2.91 6.32 -13.31
CA SER A 73 -4.35 6.17 -13.43
C SER A 73 -5.11 7.22 -12.61
N ASP A 74 -6.35 7.51 -13.00
CA ASP A 74 -7.25 8.28 -12.15
C ASP A 74 -7.57 7.51 -10.86
N PHE A 75 -7.90 8.25 -9.80
CA PHE A 75 -8.38 7.64 -8.58
C PHE A 75 -9.75 7.00 -8.83
N THR A 76 -9.83 5.69 -8.67
CA THR A 76 -11.06 4.93 -8.81
C THR A 76 -11.65 4.63 -7.44
N GLU A 77 -12.96 4.73 -7.30
CA GLU A 77 -13.66 4.47 -6.04
C GLU A 77 -14.52 3.20 -6.17
N THR A 78 -14.42 2.32 -5.17
CA THR A 78 -15.29 1.17 -4.99
C THR A 78 -15.87 1.15 -3.58
N THR A 79 -17.09 0.64 -3.47
CA THR A 79 -17.70 0.33 -2.17
C THR A 79 -17.62 -1.16 -1.93
N GLU A 80 -17.01 -1.55 -0.82
CA GLU A 80 -16.93 -2.93 -0.38
C GLU A 80 -17.76 -3.13 0.88
N THR A 81 -18.67 -4.11 0.84
CA THR A 81 -19.45 -4.53 2.01
C THR A 81 -18.85 -5.82 2.56
N LYS A 82 -18.49 -5.82 3.84
CA LYS A 82 -17.94 -7.00 4.51
C LYS A 82 -18.63 -7.23 5.84
N GLN A 83 -18.89 -8.50 6.15
CA GLN A 83 -19.38 -8.90 7.47
C GLN A 83 -18.37 -8.47 8.54
N SER A 84 -18.86 -7.82 9.59
CA SER A 84 -18.05 -7.36 10.70
C SER A 84 -17.52 -8.56 11.47
N GLN A 85 -16.19 -8.71 11.50
CA GLN A 85 -15.55 -9.78 12.28
C GLN A 85 -15.74 -9.58 13.79
N SER A 86 -15.86 -8.33 14.24
CA SER A 86 -16.05 -7.99 15.65
C SER A 86 -17.51 -8.04 16.09
N PHE A 87 -18.46 -7.94 15.16
CA PHE A 87 -19.90 -7.98 15.44
C PHE A 87 -20.61 -8.89 14.42
N PRO A 88 -20.67 -10.21 14.69
CA PRO A 88 -21.30 -11.16 13.79
C PRO A 88 -22.74 -10.77 13.45
N GLY A 89 -23.08 -10.75 12.16
CA GLY A 89 -24.42 -10.38 11.66
C GLY A 89 -24.60 -8.90 11.32
N LEU A 90 -23.58 -8.05 11.56
CA LEU A 90 -23.57 -6.66 11.10
C LEU A 90 -22.69 -6.49 9.87
N GLU A 91 -23.20 -5.82 8.86
CA GLU A 91 -22.42 -5.43 7.69
C GLU A 91 -21.64 -4.13 7.94
N SER A 92 -20.40 -4.11 7.48
CA SER A 92 -19.56 -2.92 7.47
C SER A 92 -19.29 -2.51 6.04
N GLU A 93 -19.50 -1.23 5.75
CA GLU A 93 -19.23 -0.63 4.46
C GLU A 93 -17.90 0.14 4.47
N TYR A 94 -17.09 -0.14 3.45
CA TYR A 94 -15.79 0.47 3.22
C TYR A 94 -15.82 1.18 1.87
N ARG A 95 -15.36 2.43 1.84
CA ARG A 95 -15.06 3.13 0.58
C ARG A 95 -13.57 3.00 0.31
N VAL A 96 -13.23 2.36 -0.80
CA VAL A 96 -11.84 2.10 -1.17
C VAL A 96 -11.53 2.89 -2.42
N PHE A 97 -10.52 3.75 -2.33
CA PHE A 97 -9.92 4.39 -3.47
C PHE A 97 -8.75 3.55 -3.96
N LYS A 98 -8.52 3.50 -5.27
CA LYS A 98 -7.36 2.86 -5.87
C LYS A 98 -6.68 3.79 -6.86
N VAL A 99 -5.35 3.80 -6.85
CA VAL A 99 -4.49 4.50 -7.80
C VAL A 99 -3.25 3.68 -8.13
N ASP A 100 -2.77 3.80 -9.36
CA ASP A 100 -1.52 3.20 -9.81
C ASP A 100 -0.47 4.29 -10.00
N VAL A 101 0.77 4.04 -9.55
CA VAL A 101 1.88 4.98 -9.67
C VAL A 101 3.11 4.31 -10.28
N LEU A 102 3.87 5.09 -11.03
CA LEU A 102 5.18 4.72 -11.56
C LEU A 102 6.24 5.55 -10.85
N ILE A 103 7.21 4.90 -10.21
CA ILE A 103 8.33 5.61 -9.58
C ILE A 103 9.46 5.81 -10.58
N ASP A 104 10.25 6.85 -10.37
CA ASP A 104 11.44 7.09 -11.17
C ASP A 104 12.52 6.03 -10.90
N GLY A 105 13.35 5.73 -11.91
CA GLY A 105 14.46 4.78 -11.77
C GLY A 105 15.44 5.14 -10.66
N SER A 106 15.58 6.42 -10.32
CA SER A 106 16.43 6.89 -9.22
C SER A 106 15.89 6.56 -7.83
N GLU A 107 14.59 6.29 -7.69
CA GLU A 107 13.96 5.89 -6.43
C GLU A 107 14.01 4.38 -6.22
N VAL A 108 14.28 3.61 -7.28
CA VAL A 108 14.33 2.14 -7.24
C VAL A 108 15.43 1.65 -6.30
N LYS A 109 15.04 0.80 -5.35
CA LYS A 109 15.91 0.04 -4.45
C LYS A 109 15.64 -1.45 -4.63
N ASP A 110 16.62 -2.28 -4.31
CA ASP A 110 16.46 -3.74 -4.34
C ASP A 110 15.31 -4.21 -3.42
N GLU A 111 15.14 -3.55 -2.28
CA GLU A 111 14.10 -3.82 -1.29
C GLU A 111 13.71 -2.51 -0.57
N TYR A 112 12.45 -2.41 -0.17
CA TYR A 112 11.97 -1.34 0.72
C TYR A 112 11.60 -1.92 2.07
N GLN A 113 11.69 -1.08 3.11
CA GLN A 113 11.33 -1.47 4.46
C GLN A 113 10.58 -0.35 5.18
N GLU A 114 9.51 -0.74 5.87
CA GLU A 114 8.79 0.11 6.80
C GLU A 114 9.07 -0.40 8.22
N ARG A 115 9.55 0.47 9.12
CA ARG A 115 9.87 0.11 10.51
C ARG A 115 8.79 0.64 11.45
N GLN A 116 8.05 -0.28 12.05
CA GLN A 116 7.08 -0.02 13.10
C GLN A 116 7.62 -0.53 14.44
N PRO A 117 7.10 -0.06 15.60
CA PRO A 117 7.64 -0.43 16.91
C PRO A 117 7.68 -1.93 17.19
N ASP A 118 6.73 -2.70 16.64
CA ASP A 118 6.58 -4.14 16.89
C ASP A 118 7.03 -5.02 15.70
N LYS A 119 7.24 -4.43 14.52
CA LYS A 119 7.61 -5.18 13.29
C LYS A 119 8.31 -4.32 12.24
N THR A 120 9.03 -4.98 11.34
CA THR A 120 9.51 -4.40 10.08
C THR A 120 8.80 -5.09 8.92
N THR A 121 8.15 -4.31 8.06
CA THR A 121 7.53 -4.78 6.82
C THR A 121 8.54 -4.62 5.69
N TYR A 122 8.68 -5.63 4.83
CA TYR A 122 9.60 -5.63 3.69
C TYR A 122 8.80 -5.73 2.39
N PHE A 123 9.26 -5.01 1.37
CA PHE A 123 8.65 -4.97 0.05
C PHE A 123 9.68 -5.28 -1.02
N ALA A 124 9.28 -6.10 -2.00
CA ALA A 124 10.12 -6.55 -3.10
C ALA A 124 9.41 -6.42 -4.45
N TRP A 125 10.19 -6.42 -5.52
CA TRP A 125 9.68 -6.35 -6.89
C TRP A 125 9.25 -7.73 -7.41
N GLU A 126 8.07 -7.79 -8.04
CA GLU A 126 7.54 -8.93 -8.81
C GLU A 126 7.41 -8.64 -10.31
#